data_AF-A0A090W2G5-F1
#
_entry.id   AF-A0A090W2G5-F1
#
_cell.length_a   1.000
_cell.length_b   1.000
_cell.length_c   1.000
_cell.angle_alpha   90.00
_cell.angle_beta   90.00
_cell.angle_gamma   90.00
#
_symmetry.space_group_name_H-M   'P 1'
#
loop_
_entity.id
_entity.type
_entity.pdbx_description
1 polymer ?
#
loop_
_entity_poly.entity_id
_entity_poly.type
_entity_poly.pdbx_seq_one_letter_code
_entity_poly.pdbx_strand_id
1 'polypeptide(L)' 'MHQLKKCIEKENKHILLVNWETIEDHEIGFRKSGEYQEWKALLHHFNDPFPAVKAL' A
#
# COMPACT_ATOMS: atom_id res chain seq x y z
N MET A 1 -8.83 9.38 -1.33
CA MET A 1 -9.77 8.39 -0.73
C MET A 1 -9.06 7.05 -0.59
N HIS A 2 -9.16 6.36 0.56
CA HIS A 2 -8.51 5.07 0.82
C HIS A 2 -9.53 3.97 1.17
N GLN A 3 -9.32 2.75 0.66
CA GLN A 3 -10.16 1.59 0.94
C GLN A 3 -9.30 0.37 1.30
N LEU A 4 -9.67 -0.35 2.35
CA LEU A 4 -9.08 -1.64 2.70
C LEU A 4 -10.08 -2.74 2.37
N LYS A 5 -9.67 -3.71 1.54
CA LYS A 5 -10.51 -4.85 1.15
C LYS A 5 -9.90 -6.14 1.71
N LYS A 6 -10.73 -6.96 2.34
CA LYS A 6 -10.37 -8.31 2.77
C LYS A 6 -10.63 -9.31 1.63
N CYS A 7 -9.71 -10.22 1.40
CA CYS A 7 -9.89 -11.33 0.47
C CYS A 7 -10.82 -12.38 1.07
N ILE A 8 -11.84 -12.79 0.32
CA ILE A 8 -12.79 -13.81 0.79
C ILE A 8 -12.23 -15.23 0.67
N GLU A 9 -11.31 -15.48 -0.26
CA GLU A 9 -10.70 -16.80 -0.49
C GLU A 9 -9.50 -17.07 0.44
N LYS A 10 -8.89 -16.02 1.00
CA LYS A 10 -7.73 -16.11 1.90
C LYS A 10 -7.91 -15.15 3.08
N GLU A 11 -8.22 -15.71 4.24
CA GLU A 11 -8.58 -14.94 5.45
C GLU A 11 -7.55 -13.89 5.88
N ASN A 12 -6.26 -14.13 5.62
CA ASN A 12 -5.17 -13.25 6.04
C ASN A 12 -4.70 -12.29 4.93
N LYS A 13 -5.41 -12.21 3.79
CA LYS A 13 -5.00 -11.36 2.67
C LYS A 13 -5.87 -10.12 2.58
N HIS A 14 -5.23 -8.96 2.58
CA HIS A 14 -5.89 -7.67 2.42
C HIS A 14 -5.26 -6.89 1.26
N ILE A 15 -6.06 -6.02 0.63
CA ILE A 15 -5.61 -5.10 -0.41
C ILE A 15 -5.95 -3.69 0.05
N LEU A 16 -4.93 -2.83 0.10
CA LEU A 16 -5.09 -1.40 0.30
C LEU A 16 -5.19 -0.72 -1.07
N LEU A 17 -6.31 -0.05 -1.33
CA LEU A 17 -6.49 0.80 -2.49
C LEU A 17 -6.40 2.26 -2.05
N VAL A 18 -5.54 3.01 -2.73
CA VAL A 18 -5.39 4.44 -2.53
C VAL A 18 -5.58 5.11 -3.87
N ASN A 19 -6.54 6.04 -3.94
CA ASN A 19 -6.78 6.84 -5.13
C ASN A 19 -5.90 8.09 -5.08
N TRP A 20 -5.06 8.23 -6.08
CA TRP A 20 -4.19 9.38 -6.32
C TRP A 20 -4.71 10.16 -7.52
N GLU A 21 -4.47 11.47 -7.56
CA GLU A 21 -4.81 12.29 -8.72
C GLU A 21 -3.81 12.08 -9.86
N THR A 22 -2.53 11.91 -9.53
CA THR A 22 -1.46 11.63 -10.49
C THR A 22 -0.57 10.47 -10.03
N ILE A 23 0.23 9.92 -10.95
CA ILE A 23 1.19 8.86 -10.61
C ILE A 23 2.36 9.43 -9.81
N GLU A 24 2.70 10.69 -10.04
CA GLU A 24 3.73 11.45 -9.34
C GLU A 24 3.39 11.64 -7.86
N ASP A 25 2.11 11.87 -7.52
CA ASP A 25 1.67 11.94 -6.12
C ASP A 25 1.96 10.63 -5.38
N HIS A 26 1.81 9.49 -6.05
CA HIS A 26 2.13 8.19 -5.48
C HIS A 26 3.65 7.94 -5.42
N GLU A 27 4.36 8.04 -6.55
CA GLU A 27 5.77 7.62 -6.65
C GLU A 27 6.78 8.64 -6.12
N ILE A 28 6.44 9.92 -6.13
CA ILE A 28 7.30 11.00 -5.68
C ILE A 28 6.75 11.58 -4.38
N GLY A 29 5.48 11.99 -4.38
CA GLY A 29 4.85 12.64 -3.23
C GLY A 29 4.82 11.74 -2.00
N PHE A 30 4.30 10.51 -2.14
CA PHE A 30 4.14 9.57 -1.04
C PHE A 30 5.35 8.65 -0.86
N ARG A 31 5.79 7.94 -1.91
CA ARG A 31 6.86 6.93 -1.79
C ARG A 31 8.23 7.46 -1.34
N LYS A 32 8.52 8.74 -1.56
CA LYS A 32 9.77 9.38 -1.11
C LYS A 32 9.61 10.15 0.19
N SER A 33 8.41 10.20 0.75
CA SER A 33 8.13 10.94 1.98
C SER A 33 8.64 10.20 3.22
N GLY A 34 8.82 10.94 4.31
CA GLY A 34 9.20 10.35 5.60
C GLY A 34 8.11 9.44 6.16
N GLU A 35 6.84 9.82 5.94
CA GLU A 35 5.65 9.07 6.35
C GLU A 35 5.59 7.68 5.70
N TYR A 36 6.02 7.55 4.44
CA TYR A 36 6.09 6.23 3.80
C TYR A 36 7.14 5.32 4.45
N GLN A 37 8.27 5.86 4.94
CA GLN A 37 9.27 5.05 5.64
C GLN A 37 8.74 4.52 6.97
N GLU A 38 8.03 5.35 7.73
CA GLU A 38 7.36 4.94 8.96
C GLU A 38 6.26 3.90 8.69
N TRP A 39 5.41 4.15 7.69
CA TRP A 39 4.36 3.23 7.25
C TRP A 39 4.95 1.88 6.82
N LYS A 40 6.05 1.89 6.06
CA LYS A 40 6.74 0.68 5.64
C LYS A 40 7.32 -0.07 6.83
N ALA A 41 7.92 0.62 7.79
CA ALA A 41 8.48 0.01 9.00
C ALA A 41 7.39 -0.69 9.83
N LEU A 42 6.21 -0.10 9.96
CA LEU A 42 5.10 -0.72 10.68
C LEU A 42 4.54 -1.97 9.98
N LEU A 43 4.51 -1.95 8.64
CA LEU A 43 3.85 -3.00 7.86
C LEU A 43 4.76 -4.13 7.38
N HIS A 44 6.07 -3.94 7.34
CA HIS A 44 6.97 -4.94 6.76
C HIS A 44 6.87 -6.31 7.42
N HIS A 45 6.54 -6.38 8.72
CA HIS A 45 6.33 -7.62 9.45
C HIS A 45 5.10 -8.43 8.99
N PHE A 46 4.11 -7.77 8.39
CA PHE A 46 2.89 -8.42 7.90
C PHE A 46 2.97 -8.79 6.42
N ASN A 47 4.04 -8.36 5.74
CA ASN A 47 4.22 -8.46 4.31
C ASN A 47 5.25 -9.56 3.98
N ASP A 48 4.86 -10.83 4.12
CA ASP A 48 5.64 -11.97 3.65
C ASP A 48 4.82 -12.82 2.65
N PRO A 49 5.15 -12.83 1.35
CA PRO A 49 6.18 -12.02 0.67
C PRO A 49 5.77 -10.55 0.48
N PHE A 50 6.69 -9.71 0.02
CA PHE A 50 6.42 -8.29 -0.25
C PHE A 50 5.21 -8.14 -1.20
N PRO A 51 4.23 -7.27 -0.89
CA PRO A 51 3.01 -7.18 -1.69
C PRO A 51 3.31 -6.65 -3.09
N ALA A 52 2.70 -7.28 -4.10
CA ALA A 52 2.71 -6.77 -5.46
C ALA A 52 1.96 -5.43 -5.50
N VAL A 53 2.68 -4.36 -5.85
CA VAL A 53 2.08 -3.04 -6.05
C VAL A 53 1.83 -2.85 -7.54
N LYS A 54 0.59 -2.50 -7.89
CA LYS A 54 0.23 -2.13 -9.25
C LYS A 54 -0.42 -0.75 -9.23
N ALA A 55 0.15 0.19 -9.99
CA ALA A 55 -0.54 1.40 -10.39
C ALA A 55 -1.48 1.02 -11.55
N LEU A 56 -2.76 1.40 -11.43
CA LEU A 56 -3.78 1.20 -12.45
C LEU A 56 -4.14 2.53 -13.09
#